data_AF-A0A8H7UBI2-F1
#
_entry.id   AF-A0A8H7UBI2-F1
#
_cell.length_a   1.000
_cell.length_b   1.000
_cell.length_c   1.000
_cell.angle_alpha   90.00
_cell.angle_beta   90.00
_cell.angle_gamma   90.00
#
_symmetry.space_group_name_H-M   'P 1'
#
loop_
_entity.id
_entity.type
_entity.pdbx_description
1 polymer ?
#
loop_
_entity_poly.entity_id
_entity_poly.type
_entity_poly.pdbx_seq_one_letter_code
_entity_poly.pdbx_strand_id
1 'polypeptide(L)'
;MMRKFIDVARLCLDWNNYHTAMVIVMGLKSNSVQKLEEAWQSMPSRDLATLRSLEKLLDVSGNMRPYRSAFSAAKAPAIPFFPIVLKDLTFFVEGNKTYLEDTDAAASSYMKDARRPSPNELSLINFAKFRTVTRFVTSMLALTSENYSFAGLLSTTPFFNLTAGFGAPSEATDMNIGPLDLLAQTIERRIQIVPTSHTSS
;
A
#
# COMPACT_ATOMS: atom_id res chain seq x y z
N MET A 1 -19.64 -0.05 18.81
CA MET A 1 -18.81 0.50 17.71
C MET A 1 -17.66 -0.43 17.31
N MET A 2 -16.87 -0.99 18.24
CA MET A 2 -15.72 -1.87 17.90
C MET A 2 -16.06 -3.06 17.00
N ARG A 3 -17.19 -3.74 17.22
CA ARG A 3 -17.70 -4.80 16.34
C ARG A 3 -17.79 -4.36 14.87
N LYS A 4 -18.28 -3.14 14.61
CA LYS A 4 -18.36 -2.62 13.23
C LYS A 4 -16.97 -2.48 12.60
N PHE A 5 -15.95 -2.08 13.36
CA PHE A 5 -14.58 -2.03 12.85
C PHE A 5 -14.01 -3.41 12.54
N ILE A 6 -14.31 -4.43 13.36
CA ILE A 6 -13.94 -5.82 13.08
C ILE A 6 -14.61 -6.30 11.78
N ASP A 7 -15.90 -6.03 11.62
CA ASP A 7 -16.65 -6.38 10.42
C ASP A 7 -16.09 -5.68 9.16
N VAL A 8 -15.78 -4.39 9.27
CA VAL A 8 -15.16 -3.63 8.17
C VAL A 8 -13.78 -4.18 7.83
N ALA A 9 -12.92 -4.47 8.82
CA ALA A 9 -11.60 -5.05 8.58
C ALA A 9 -11.68 -6.41 7.88
N ARG A 10 -12.66 -7.24 8.26
CA ARG A 10 -12.94 -8.50 7.58
C ARG A 10 -13.36 -8.28 6.14
N LEU A 11 -14.31 -7.38 5.87
CA LEU A 11 -14.76 -7.08 4.50
C LEU A 11 -13.61 -6.52 3.64
N CYS A 12 -12.75 -5.67 4.21
CA CYS A 12 -11.55 -5.22 3.52
C CYS A 12 -10.66 -6.39 3.12
N LEU A 13 -10.46 -7.37 4.01
CA LEU A 13 -9.67 -8.56 3.68
C LEU A 13 -10.34 -9.44 2.62
N ASP A 14 -11.66 -9.62 2.69
CA ASP A 14 -12.45 -10.36 1.70
C ASP A 14 -12.34 -9.72 0.30
N TRP A 15 -12.08 -8.42 0.23
CA TRP A 15 -11.81 -7.66 -1.00
C TRP A 15 -10.32 -7.47 -1.29
N ASN A 16 -9.41 -8.24 -0.70
CA ASN A 16 -7.96 -8.09 -0.91
C ASN A 16 -7.42 -6.66 -0.60
N ASN A 17 -8.12 -5.88 0.22
CA ASN A 17 -7.63 -4.62 0.77
C ASN A 17 -6.91 -4.87 2.09
N TYR A 18 -5.67 -5.32 1.99
CA TYR A 18 -4.84 -5.65 3.14
C TYR A 18 -4.43 -4.39 3.91
N HIS A 19 -4.23 -3.26 3.23
CA HIS A 19 -3.82 -2.03 3.90
C HIS A 19 -4.84 -1.58 4.94
N THR A 20 -6.09 -1.37 4.52
CA THR A 20 -7.14 -0.89 5.42
C THR A 20 -7.46 -1.93 6.50
N ALA A 21 -7.52 -3.22 6.14
CA ALA A 21 -7.74 -4.29 7.12
C ALA A 21 -6.70 -4.26 8.24
N MET A 22 -5.40 -4.23 7.89
CA MET A 22 -4.31 -4.22 8.87
C MET A 22 -4.29 -2.93 9.70
N VAL A 23 -4.51 -1.76 9.11
CA VAL A 23 -4.57 -0.49 9.84
C VAL A 23 -5.70 -0.49 10.87
N ILE A 24 -6.89 -1.00 10.53
CA ILE A 24 -8.00 -1.11 11.49
C ILE A 24 -7.62 -2.05 12.63
N VAL A 25 -7.05 -3.22 12.34
CA VAL A 25 -6.65 -4.18 13.38
C VAL A 25 -5.57 -3.56 14.27
N MET A 26 -4.57 -2.89 13.70
CA MET A 26 -3.54 -2.17 14.48
C MET A 26 -4.15 -1.10 15.38
N GLY A 27 -5.14 -0.33 14.89
CA GLY A 27 -5.87 0.64 15.69
C GLY A 27 -6.64 0.01 16.84
N LEU A 28 -7.33 -1.11 16.59
CA LEU A 28 -8.01 -1.88 17.63
C LEU A 28 -7.02 -2.44 18.67
N LYS A 29 -5.79 -2.77 18.26
CA LYS A 29 -4.70 -3.27 19.13
C LYS A 29 -3.87 -2.19 19.80
N SER A 30 -4.15 -0.92 19.52
CA SER A 30 -3.47 0.18 20.20
C SER A 30 -3.74 0.15 21.71
N ASN A 31 -2.76 0.57 22.50
CA ASN A 31 -2.86 0.58 23.96
C ASN A 31 -4.10 1.34 24.45
N SER A 32 -4.44 2.46 23.82
CA SER A 32 -5.59 3.28 24.20
C SER A 32 -6.92 2.54 24.03
N VAL A 33 -7.06 1.73 22.97
CA VAL A 33 -8.29 0.96 22.72
C VAL A 33 -8.32 -0.32 23.53
N GLN A 34 -7.18 -1.00 23.73
CA GLN A 34 -7.10 -2.23 24.52
C GLN A 34 -7.45 -2.03 26.00
N LYS A 35 -7.26 -0.82 26.54
CA LYS A 35 -7.65 -0.46 27.92
C LYS A 35 -9.16 -0.36 28.17
N LEU A 36 -9.99 -0.39 27.12
CA LEU A 36 -11.46 -0.28 27.24
C LEU A 36 -12.09 -1.60 27.68
N GLU A 37 -11.79 -2.06 28.90
CA GLU A 37 -12.13 -3.40 29.39
C GLU A 37 -13.62 -3.76 29.27
N GLU A 38 -14.52 -2.87 29.71
CA GLU A 38 -15.98 -3.08 29.62
C GLU A 38 -16.45 -3.33 28.18
N ALA A 39 -15.86 -2.61 27.23
CA ALA A 39 -16.22 -2.69 25.83
C ALA A 39 -15.70 -3.99 25.18
N TRP A 40 -14.60 -4.55 25.69
CA TRP A 40 -14.07 -5.86 25.26
C TRP A 40 -14.81 -7.03 25.92
N GLN A 41 -15.18 -6.90 27.20
CA GLN A 41 -15.94 -7.92 27.93
C GLN A 41 -17.36 -8.11 27.39
N SER A 42 -17.98 -7.03 26.92
CA SER A 42 -19.31 -7.08 26.28
C SER A 42 -19.30 -7.61 24.84
N MET A 43 -18.13 -7.96 24.29
CA MET A 43 -18.00 -8.38 22.90
C MET A 43 -18.35 -9.87 22.71
N PRO A 44 -19.19 -10.22 21.71
CA PRO A 44 -19.48 -11.61 21.40
C PRO A 44 -18.21 -12.41 21.04
N SER A 45 -18.15 -13.67 21.48
CA SER A 45 -16.99 -14.55 21.24
C SER A 45 -16.68 -14.76 19.75
N ARG A 46 -17.71 -14.71 18.90
CA ARG A 46 -17.57 -14.79 17.44
C ARG A 46 -16.76 -13.62 16.86
N ASP A 47 -17.01 -12.40 17.33
CA ASP A 47 -16.32 -11.21 16.84
C ASP A 47 -14.86 -11.20 17.32
N LEU A 48 -14.63 -11.62 18.56
CA LEU A 48 -13.28 -11.85 19.10
C LEU A 48 -12.51 -12.91 18.32
N ALA A 49 -13.16 -14.00 17.90
CA ALA A 49 -12.54 -15.02 17.05
C ALA A 49 -12.18 -14.47 15.66
N THR A 50 -13.04 -13.63 15.09
CA THR A 50 -12.78 -12.94 13.82
C THR A 50 -11.58 -12.00 13.96
N LEU A 51 -11.52 -11.20 15.03
CA LEU A 51 -10.39 -10.33 15.31
C LEU A 51 -9.08 -11.13 15.46
N ARG A 52 -9.08 -12.23 16.22
CA ARG A 52 -7.90 -13.12 16.34
C ARG A 52 -7.45 -13.72 15.01
N SER A 53 -8.39 -14.02 14.11
CA SER A 53 -8.03 -14.47 12.76
C SER A 53 -7.34 -13.36 11.96
N LEU A 54 -7.84 -12.14 12.04
CA LEU A 54 -7.26 -10.97 11.38
C LEU A 54 -5.87 -10.62 11.95
N GLU A 55 -5.69 -10.75 13.27
CA GLU A 55 -4.41 -10.53 13.96
C GLU A 55 -3.28 -11.41 13.42
N LYS A 56 -3.57 -12.60 12.87
CA LYS A 56 -2.56 -13.47 12.25
C LYS A 56 -1.80 -12.79 11.10
N LEU A 57 -2.44 -11.84 10.41
CA LEU A 57 -1.79 -11.06 9.35
C LEU A 57 -0.78 -10.05 9.90
N LEU A 58 -0.91 -9.66 11.18
CA LEU A 58 0.01 -8.75 11.85
C LEU A 58 1.22 -9.48 12.47
N ASP A 59 1.31 -10.81 12.35
CA ASP A 59 2.46 -11.55 12.85
C ASP A 59 3.73 -11.13 12.09
N VAL A 60 4.68 -10.56 12.83
CA VAL A 60 5.95 -10.05 12.30
C VAL A 60 6.97 -11.17 12.02
N SER A 61 6.70 -12.39 12.48
CA SER A 61 7.59 -13.53 12.32
C SER A 61 7.90 -13.82 10.84
N GLY A 62 9.17 -14.17 10.59
CA GLY A 62 9.64 -14.47 9.23
C GLY A 62 9.42 -13.33 8.23
N ASN A 63 9.58 -12.07 8.67
CA ASN A 63 9.35 -10.87 7.86
C ASN A 63 7.89 -10.77 7.38
N MET A 64 6.93 -10.90 8.30
CA MET A 64 5.50 -10.90 8.01
C MET A 64 5.07 -12.01 7.04
N ARG A 65 5.58 -13.23 7.26
CA ARG A 65 5.30 -14.39 6.39
C ARG A 65 3.81 -14.64 6.17
N PRO A 66 2.91 -14.55 7.18
CA PRO A 66 1.49 -14.79 6.97
C PRO A 66 0.86 -13.79 6.00
N TYR A 67 1.13 -12.48 6.19
CA TYR A 67 0.70 -11.44 5.26
C TYR A 67 1.23 -11.68 3.84
N ARG A 68 2.55 -11.95 3.71
CA ARG A 68 3.16 -12.17 2.40
C ARG A 68 2.57 -13.36 1.66
N SER A 69 2.30 -14.45 2.37
CA SER A 69 1.68 -15.65 1.80
C SER A 69 0.27 -15.34 1.32
N ALA A 70 -0.54 -14.66 2.14
CA ALA A 70 -1.90 -14.25 1.77
C ALA A 70 -1.89 -13.31 0.55
N PHE A 71 -1.05 -12.27 0.55
CA PHE A 71 -0.95 -11.31 -0.53
C PHE A 71 -0.44 -11.94 -1.83
N SER A 72 0.50 -12.89 -1.77
CA SER A 72 1.00 -13.60 -2.96
C SER A 72 -0.07 -14.47 -3.65
N ALA A 73 -1.09 -14.90 -2.91
CA ALA A 73 -2.21 -15.66 -3.44
C ALA A 73 -3.40 -14.78 -3.87
N ALA A 74 -3.32 -13.47 -3.60
CA ALA A 74 -4.38 -12.53 -3.93
C ALA A 74 -4.53 -12.35 -5.44
N LYS A 75 -5.76 -12.06 -5.87
CA LYS A 75 -6.08 -11.70 -7.25
C LYS A 75 -6.41 -10.21 -7.30
N ALA A 76 -6.15 -9.57 -8.44
CA ALA A 76 -6.59 -8.21 -8.67
C ALA A 76 -8.13 -8.11 -8.60
N PRO A 77 -8.68 -6.97 -8.14
CA PRO A 77 -7.97 -5.84 -7.53
C PRO A 77 -7.51 -6.15 -6.10
N ALA A 78 -6.30 -5.74 -5.73
CA ALA A 78 -5.75 -5.92 -4.38
C ALA A 78 -4.93 -4.70 -3.95
N ILE A 79 -5.11 -4.27 -2.70
CA ILE A 79 -4.33 -3.17 -2.10
C ILE A 79 -3.32 -3.74 -1.11
N PRO A 80 -2.00 -3.61 -1.38
CA PRO A 80 -0.97 -4.12 -0.48
C PRO A 80 -0.86 -3.29 0.80
N PHE A 81 -0.34 -3.91 1.86
CA PHE A 81 0.08 -3.18 3.04
C PHE A 81 1.37 -2.39 2.76
N PHE A 82 1.21 -1.08 2.50
CA PHE A 82 2.28 -0.18 2.08
C PHE A 82 3.56 -0.21 2.94
N PRO A 83 3.52 -0.28 4.29
CA PRO A 83 4.76 -0.32 5.07
C PRO A 83 5.71 -1.45 4.66
N ILE A 84 5.18 -2.61 4.27
CA ILE A 84 6.01 -3.73 3.81
C ILE A 84 6.51 -3.53 2.38
N VAL A 85 5.66 -2.99 1.50
CA VAL A 85 6.05 -2.65 0.12
C VAL A 85 7.19 -1.62 0.11
N LEU A 86 7.06 -0.56 0.91
CA LEU A 86 8.06 0.49 1.02
C LEU A 86 9.36 -0.05 1.61
N LYS A 87 9.27 -0.87 2.67
CA LYS A 87 10.45 -1.51 3.27
C LYS A 87 11.21 -2.35 2.25
N ASP A 88 10.50 -3.15 1.46
CA ASP A 88 11.13 -4.01 0.44
C ASP A 88 11.74 -3.17 -0.70
N LEU A 89 11.05 -2.12 -1.13
CA LEU A 89 11.57 -1.19 -2.14
C LEU A 89 12.83 -0.49 -1.65
N THR A 90 12.85 0.03 -0.42
CA THR A 90 14.03 0.61 0.22
C THR A 90 15.17 -0.41 0.22
N PHE A 91 14.92 -1.66 0.62
CA PHE A 91 15.94 -2.71 0.61
C PHE A 91 16.52 -2.97 -0.80
N PHE A 92 15.68 -2.98 -1.84
CA PHE A 92 16.19 -3.14 -3.21
C PHE A 92 17.01 -1.94 -3.68
N VAL A 93 16.58 -0.73 -3.34
CA VAL A 93 17.22 0.51 -3.80
C VAL A 93 18.52 0.79 -3.07
N GLU A 94 18.56 0.61 -1.75
CA GLU A 94 19.72 0.88 -0.90
C GLU A 94 20.68 -0.31 -0.82
N GLY A 95 20.16 -1.54 -0.86
CA GLY A 95 20.95 -2.76 -0.76
C GLY A 95 21.74 -3.10 -2.03
N ASN A 96 21.49 -2.41 -3.15
CA ASN A 96 22.19 -2.65 -4.41
C ASN A 96 22.82 -1.34 -4.92
N LYS A 97 24.11 -1.37 -5.26
CA LYS A 97 24.81 -0.20 -5.83
C LYS A 97 24.24 0.14 -7.22
N THR A 98 24.11 1.43 -7.52
CA THR A 98 23.65 1.91 -8.82
C THR A 98 24.68 1.65 -9.93
N TYR A 99 25.96 1.70 -9.56
CA TYR A 99 27.09 1.38 -10.43
C TYR A 99 27.81 0.15 -9.88
N LEU A 100 28.33 -0.68 -10.78
CA LEU A 100 29.21 -1.80 -10.45
C LEU A 100 30.58 -1.25 -10.06
N GLU A 101 31.26 -1.93 -9.15
CA GLU A 101 32.65 -1.61 -8.83
C GLU A 101 33.59 -2.39 -9.76
N ASP A 102 34.76 -1.82 -10.07
CA ASP A 102 35.76 -2.46 -10.97
C ASP A 102 36.23 -3.84 -10.48
N THR A 103 35.98 -4.17 -9.21
CA THR A 103 36.29 -5.46 -8.58
C THR A 103 35.19 -6.51 -8.74
N ASP A 104 34.03 -6.17 -9.29
CA ASP A 104 32.98 -7.17 -9.54
C ASP A 104 33.45 -8.13 -10.64
N ALA A 105 33.68 -9.40 -10.27
CA ALA A 105 34.35 -10.42 -11.09
C ALA A 105 33.79 -10.58 -12.53
N ALA A 106 32.52 -10.23 -12.75
CA ALA A 106 31.91 -10.20 -14.07
C ALA A 106 32.43 -9.06 -14.95
N ALA A 107 32.59 -7.84 -14.40
CA ALA A 107 33.14 -6.69 -15.13
C ALA A 107 34.64 -6.89 -15.44
N SER A 108 35.38 -7.49 -14.51
CA SER A 108 36.80 -7.83 -14.69
C SER A 108 37.05 -8.78 -15.86
N SER A 109 36.09 -9.66 -16.19
CA SER A 109 36.20 -10.57 -17.35
C SER A 109 36.10 -9.85 -18.71
N TYR A 110 35.36 -8.73 -18.77
CA TYR A 110 35.24 -7.89 -19.97
C TYR A 110 36.34 -6.82 -20.08
N MET A 111 37.06 -6.53 -18.98
CA MET A 111 38.14 -5.54 -18.93
C MET A 111 39.55 -6.13 -19.12
N LYS A 112 39.66 -7.43 -19.42
CA LYS A 112 40.97 -8.11 -19.53
C LYS A 112 41.88 -7.57 -20.63
N ASP A 113 41.29 -6.94 -21.66
CA ASP A 113 42.00 -6.35 -22.80
C ASP A 113 42.06 -4.81 -22.75
N ALA A 114 41.48 -4.18 -21.72
CA ALA A 114 41.45 -2.73 -21.59
C ALA A 114 42.72 -2.21 -20.88
N ARG A 115 43.45 -1.34 -21.58
CA ARG A 115 44.59 -0.55 -21.07
C ARG A 115 44.19 0.10 -19.75
N ARG A 116 45.07 0.00 -18.74
CA ARG A 116 45.00 0.59 -17.38
C ARG A 116 43.98 1.75 -17.26
N PRO A 117 42.96 1.65 -16.37
CA PRO A 117 41.92 2.65 -16.21
C PRO A 117 42.44 4.09 -16.09
N SER A 118 41.85 4.98 -16.89
CA SER A 118 41.96 6.43 -16.71
C SER A 118 41.19 6.87 -15.46
N PRO A 119 41.59 7.94 -14.74
CA PRO A 119 40.84 8.45 -13.56
C PRO A 119 39.38 8.84 -13.82
N ASN A 120 38.97 8.91 -15.09
CA ASN A 120 37.61 9.22 -15.54
C ASN A 120 36.87 7.98 -16.10
N GLU A 121 37.24 6.76 -15.72
CA GLU A 121 36.57 5.57 -16.24
C GLU A 121 35.10 5.52 -15.79
N LEU A 122 34.20 5.46 -16.77
CA LEU A 122 32.75 5.49 -16.56
C LEU A 122 32.33 4.22 -15.80
N SER A 123 31.88 4.40 -14.57
CA SER A 123 31.38 3.29 -13.76
C SER A 123 30.18 2.62 -14.45
N LEU A 124 30.24 1.29 -14.60
CA LEU A 124 29.21 0.53 -15.33
C LEU A 124 27.89 0.54 -14.55
N ILE A 125 26.77 0.78 -15.23
CA ILE A 125 25.45 0.78 -14.60
C ILE A 125 25.02 -0.64 -14.19
N ASN A 126 24.55 -0.79 -12.96
CA ASN A 126 24.00 -2.06 -12.46
C ASN A 126 22.57 -2.30 -12.98
N PHE A 127 22.44 -2.81 -14.21
CA PHE A 127 21.13 -3.15 -14.78
C PHE A 127 20.36 -4.21 -13.99
N ALA A 128 21.02 -5.05 -13.18
CA ALA A 128 20.35 -6.08 -12.38
C ALA A 128 19.52 -5.46 -11.24
N LYS A 129 20.02 -4.37 -10.62
CA LYS A 129 19.27 -3.55 -9.67
C LYS A 129 17.98 -3.04 -10.29
N PHE A 130 18.09 -2.34 -11.42
CA PHE A 130 16.92 -1.74 -12.08
C PHE A 130 15.92 -2.80 -12.54
N ARG A 131 16.36 -3.93 -13.11
CA ARG A 131 15.47 -5.04 -13.48
C ARG A 131 14.67 -5.57 -12.29
N THR A 132 15.30 -5.66 -11.10
CA THR A 132 14.63 -6.12 -9.89
C THR A 132 13.60 -5.14 -9.38
N VAL A 133 13.95 -3.85 -9.33
CA VAL A 133 13.03 -2.76 -8.95
C VAL A 133 11.85 -2.69 -9.92
N THR A 134 12.09 -2.74 -11.22
CA THR A 134 11.03 -2.73 -12.24
C THR A 134 10.10 -3.92 -12.05
N ARG A 135 10.62 -5.14 -11.89
CA ARG A 135 9.78 -6.34 -11.67
C ARG A 135 8.89 -6.16 -10.44
N PHE A 136 9.44 -5.63 -9.35
CA PHE A 136 8.68 -5.38 -8.14
C PHE A 136 7.54 -4.37 -8.39
N VAL A 137 7.85 -3.21 -8.97
CA VAL A 137 6.87 -2.16 -9.27
C VAL A 137 5.79 -2.67 -10.23
N THR A 138 6.17 -3.34 -11.32
CA THR A 138 5.21 -3.92 -12.28
C THR A 138 4.29 -4.95 -11.63
N SER A 139 4.82 -5.78 -10.72
CA SER A 139 4.00 -6.76 -10.00
C SER A 139 2.98 -6.09 -9.07
N MET A 140 3.37 -5.00 -8.39
CA MET A 140 2.44 -4.21 -7.58
C MET A 140 1.37 -3.54 -8.45
N LEU A 141 1.77 -2.91 -9.55
CA LEU A 141 0.85 -2.26 -10.48
C LEU A 141 -0.16 -3.23 -11.06
N ALA A 142 0.25 -4.45 -11.42
CA ALA A 142 -0.65 -5.48 -11.92
C ALA A 142 -1.79 -5.79 -10.93
N LEU A 143 -1.48 -5.86 -9.63
CA LEU A 143 -2.46 -6.12 -8.57
C LEU A 143 -3.36 -4.92 -8.26
N THR A 144 -2.87 -3.69 -8.44
CA THR A 144 -3.59 -2.46 -8.09
C THR A 144 -4.26 -1.76 -9.27
N SER A 145 -4.07 -2.25 -10.50
CA SER A 145 -4.52 -1.55 -11.72
C SER A 145 -6.04 -1.64 -11.97
N GLU A 146 -6.70 -2.66 -11.45
CA GLU A 146 -8.14 -2.87 -11.63
C GLU A 146 -8.95 -2.11 -10.55
N ASN A 147 -10.15 -1.66 -10.92
CA ASN A 147 -11.10 -1.08 -9.97
C ASN A 147 -11.90 -2.17 -9.26
N TYR A 148 -12.31 -1.90 -8.01
CA TYR A 148 -13.29 -2.72 -7.33
C TYR A 148 -14.61 -2.76 -8.09
N SER A 149 -15.28 -3.93 -8.09
CA SER A 149 -16.57 -4.13 -8.78
C SER A 149 -17.66 -3.17 -8.32
N PHE A 150 -17.59 -2.69 -7.07
CA PHE A 150 -18.54 -1.74 -6.51
C PHE A 150 -18.14 -0.27 -6.71
N ALA A 151 -17.02 0.04 -7.38
CA ALA A 151 -16.54 1.42 -7.53
C ALA A 151 -17.59 2.34 -8.18
N GLY A 152 -18.32 1.83 -9.18
CA GLY A 152 -19.40 2.58 -9.84
C GLY A 152 -20.60 2.89 -8.94
N LEU A 153 -20.81 2.14 -7.86
CA LEU A 153 -21.90 2.39 -6.91
C LEU A 153 -21.58 3.57 -5.97
N LEU A 154 -20.30 3.85 -5.73
CA LEU A 154 -19.87 4.88 -4.79
C LEU A 154 -20.36 6.28 -5.19
N SER A 155 -20.48 6.54 -6.50
CA SER A 155 -20.99 7.81 -7.02
C SER A 155 -22.45 8.08 -6.68
N THR A 156 -23.22 7.03 -6.42
CA THR A 156 -24.64 7.10 -6.05
C THR A 156 -24.87 7.08 -4.54
N THR A 157 -23.80 6.92 -3.75
CA THR A 157 -23.95 6.86 -2.29
C THR A 157 -24.20 8.26 -1.70
N PRO A 158 -25.22 8.43 -0.85
CA PRO A 158 -25.66 9.75 -0.38
C PRO A 158 -24.61 10.47 0.49
N PHE A 159 -23.65 9.73 1.06
CA PHE A 159 -22.56 10.29 1.87
C PHE A 159 -21.55 11.08 1.03
N PHE A 160 -21.29 10.61 -0.20
CA PHE A 160 -20.43 11.24 -1.19
C PHE A 160 -21.32 11.83 -2.27
N ASN A 161 -22.03 12.93 -1.97
CA ASN A 161 -22.82 13.64 -2.97
C ASN A 161 -21.89 14.22 -4.06
N LEU A 162 -21.52 13.40 -5.05
CA LEU A 162 -20.56 13.73 -6.13
C LEU A 162 -21.19 14.65 -7.18
N THR A 163 -22.52 14.78 -7.21
CA THR A 163 -23.27 15.61 -8.16
C THR A 163 -23.39 17.08 -7.75
N ALA A 164 -23.14 17.43 -6.48
CA ALA A 164 -23.39 18.77 -5.95
C ALA A 164 -22.23 19.78 -6.10
N GLY A 165 -21.20 19.50 -6.91
CA GLY A 165 -20.04 20.38 -7.00
C GLY A 165 -19.21 20.30 -8.28
N PHE A 166 -19.65 19.55 -9.29
CA PHE A 166 -19.05 19.53 -10.60
C PHE A 166 -20.03 20.19 -11.57
N GLY A 167 -19.66 21.37 -12.08
CA GLY A 167 -20.28 21.89 -13.30
C GLY A 167 -20.14 20.84 -14.41
N ALA A 168 -21.11 20.81 -15.34
CA ALA A 168 -21.11 19.87 -16.45
C ALA A 168 -19.69 19.72 -17.04
N PRO A 169 -19.22 18.49 -17.31
CA PRO A 169 -17.86 18.27 -17.76
C PRO A 169 -17.62 19.11 -19.02
N SER A 170 -16.69 20.06 -18.94
CA SER A 170 -16.19 20.74 -20.13
C SER A 170 -15.54 19.67 -21.01
N GLU A 171 -15.85 19.66 -22.30
CA GLU A 171 -15.50 18.65 -23.32
C GLU A 171 -13.98 18.36 -23.50
N ALA A 172 -13.13 18.83 -22.59
CA ALA A 172 -11.69 18.63 -22.57
C ALA A 172 -11.18 18.02 -21.25
N THR A 173 -11.88 17.03 -20.68
CA THR A 173 -11.37 16.29 -19.51
C THR A 173 -10.77 14.95 -19.94
N ASP A 174 -9.48 14.76 -19.65
CA ASP A 174 -8.65 13.62 -20.03
C ASP A 174 -9.37 12.26 -19.94
N MET A 175 -9.19 11.41 -20.95
CA MET A 175 -9.79 10.07 -21.08
C MET A 175 -9.35 9.04 -20.01
N ASN A 176 -8.84 9.48 -18.86
CA ASN A 176 -8.23 8.61 -17.84
C ASN A 176 -8.78 8.84 -16.41
N ILE A 177 -9.88 9.58 -16.25
CA ILE A 177 -10.49 9.81 -14.93
C ILE A 177 -11.39 8.62 -14.58
N GLY A 178 -10.94 7.78 -13.66
CA GLY A 178 -11.69 6.67 -13.12
C GLY A 178 -12.80 7.11 -12.14
N PRO A 179 -13.79 6.24 -11.88
CA PRO A 179 -14.90 6.55 -10.97
C PRO A 179 -14.46 6.87 -9.53
N LEU A 180 -13.29 6.39 -9.12
CA LEU A 180 -12.70 6.68 -7.81
C LEU A 180 -11.99 8.04 -7.75
N ASP A 181 -11.57 8.61 -8.88
CA ASP A 181 -10.83 9.88 -8.89
C ASP A 181 -11.73 11.05 -8.50
N LEU A 182 -12.99 11.03 -8.95
CA LEU A 182 -14.00 12.02 -8.55
C LEU A 182 -14.28 11.96 -7.04
N LEU A 183 -14.32 10.74 -6.50
CA LEU A 183 -14.48 10.50 -5.08
C LEU A 183 -13.25 10.99 -4.30
N ALA A 184 -12.04 10.68 -4.76
CA ALA A 184 -10.79 11.10 -4.14
C ALA A 184 -10.72 12.63 -4.06
N GLN A 185 -10.98 13.33 -5.16
CA GLN A 185 -11.02 14.80 -5.18
C GLN A 185 -12.06 15.37 -4.20
N THR A 186 -13.23 14.74 -4.11
CA THR A 186 -14.29 15.17 -3.18
C THR A 186 -13.86 14.99 -1.72
N ILE A 187 -13.18 13.89 -1.40
CA ILE A 187 -12.65 13.61 -0.06
C ILE A 187 -11.53 14.59 0.28
N GLU A 188 -10.56 14.80 -0.61
CA GLU A 188 -9.44 15.73 -0.40
C GLU A 188 -9.93 17.14 -0.10
N ARG A 189 -10.92 17.65 -0.87
CA ARG A 189 -11.53 18.95 -0.60
C ARG A 189 -12.14 19.02 0.80
N ARG A 190 -12.82 17.96 1.24
CA ARG A 190 -13.41 17.91 2.60
C ARG A 190 -12.35 17.88 3.69
N ILE A 191 -11.24 17.17 3.48
CA ILE A 191 -10.12 17.12 4.44
C ILE A 191 -9.50 18.50 4.62
N GLN A 192 -9.30 19.26 3.53
CA GLN A 192 -8.70 20.60 3.59
C GLN A 192 -9.59 21.65 4.29
N ILE A 193 -10.90 21.45 4.34
CA ILE A 193 -11.85 22.36 5.00
C ILE A 193 -11.83 22.17 6.54
N VAL A 194 -11.26 21.08 7.06
CA VAL A 194 -11.10 20.90 8.50
C VAL A 194 -10.00 21.84 9.00
N PRO A 195 -10.31 22.86 9.83
CA PRO A 195 -9.28 23.74 10.37
C PRO A 195 -8.34 22.90 11.23
N THR A 196 -7.07 22.82 10.85
CA THR A 196 -6.04 22.26 11.73
C THR A 196 -5.90 23.19 12.92
N SER A 197 -6.54 22.86 14.03
CA SER A 197 -6.31 23.51 15.32
C SER A 197 -4.91 23.12 15.81
N HIS A 198 -3.87 23.66 15.18
CA HIS A 198 -2.57 23.75 15.80
C HIS A 198 -2.63 24.92 16.78
N THR A 199 -2.97 24.57 18.03
CA THR A 199 -2.63 25.36 19.19
C THR A 199 -1.11 25.47 19.24
N SER A 200 -0.59 26.63 18.82
CA SER A 200 0.72 27.12 19.23
C SER A 200 0.65 27.45 20.73
N SER A 201 1.31 26.65 21.54
CA SER A 201 1.66 26.94 22.94
C SER A 201 3.01 26.32 23.23
#